data_AF-A0A2N5HMH6-F1
#
_entry.id   AF-A0A2N5HMH6-F1
#
_cell.length_a   1.000
_cell.length_b   1.000
_cell.length_c   1.000
_cell.angle_alpha   90.00
_cell.angle_beta   90.00
_cell.angle_gamma   90.00
#
_symmetry.space_group_name_H-M   'P 1'
#
loop_
_entity.id
_entity.type
_entity.pdbx_description
1 polymer ?
#
loop_
_entity_poly.entity_id
_entity_poly.type
_entity_poly.pdbx_seq_one_letter_code
_entity_poly.pdbx_strand_id
1 'polypeptide(L)'
;MARHGLTAYGAALSSCTRSDILELFSSAIDLTRELYFKSLNISLEKGLYARPAYIPIPDKVEFIEKKGYLTGWFGERRPINSLEIMHFYENMQRNSVGKALLLGFAQVAGLKEVQNYMISGANIASKVVEVLAHILSEENISESPTYDSEVLKSTTPPFSDKLMMFQVSMLTGMSLGYYGTATGTVARRDLGSKFIRLFLEGVQFAEDGANIMIEHGWMEKPPSSIDEFEIAKSKKK
;
A
#
# COMPACT_ATOMS: atom_id res chain seq x y z
N MET A 1 -1.74 -9.69 -3.66
CA MET A 1 -2.51 -9.32 -4.86
C MET A 1 -4.03 -9.40 -4.68
N ALA A 2 -4.64 -10.52 -4.26
CA ALA A 2 -6.12 -10.61 -4.12
C ALA A 2 -6.76 -9.51 -3.25
N ARG A 3 -6.14 -9.19 -2.09
CA ARG A 3 -6.55 -8.06 -1.23
C ARG A 3 -6.61 -6.72 -1.99
N HIS A 4 -5.61 -6.44 -2.81
CA HIS A 4 -5.57 -5.21 -3.62
C HIS A 4 -6.65 -5.19 -4.70
N GLY A 5 -6.89 -6.33 -5.36
CA GLY A 5 -7.95 -6.47 -6.35
C GLY A 5 -9.33 -6.18 -5.76
N LEU A 6 -9.64 -6.67 -4.55
CA LEU A 6 -10.90 -6.37 -3.88
C LEU A 6 -11.10 -4.86 -3.66
N THR A 7 -10.06 -4.15 -3.20
CA THR A 7 -10.11 -2.70 -3.02
C THR A 7 -10.30 -1.97 -4.36
N ALA A 8 -9.47 -2.29 -5.36
CA ALA A 8 -9.47 -1.60 -6.64
C ALA A 8 -10.76 -1.84 -7.44
N TYR A 9 -11.19 -3.11 -7.56
CA TYR A 9 -12.43 -3.44 -8.27
C TYR A 9 -13.68 -2.97 -7.52
N GLY A 10 -13.67 -2.97 -6.19
CA GLY A 10 -14.77 -2.38 -5.41
C GLY A 10 -14.93 -0.88 -5.66
N ALA A 11 -13.80 -0.15 -5.67
CA ALA A 11 -13.80 1.27 -6.01
C ALA A 11 -14.27 1.50 -7.46
N ALA A 12 -13.75 0.72 -8.42
CA ALA A 12 -14.15 0.81 -9.82
C ALA A 12 -15.64 0.55 -10.02
N LEU A 13 -16.18 -0.52 -9.42
CA LEU A 13 -17.60 -0.86 -9.45
C LEU A 13 -18.46 0.31 -8.94
N SER A 14 -18.07 0.93 -7.82
CA SER A 14 -18.80 2.06 -7.23
C SER A 14 -18.77 3.35 -8.04
N SER A 15 -17.91 3.42 -9.07
CA SER A 15 -17.71 4.59 -9.92
C SER A 15 -18.27 4.43 -11.34
N CYS A 16 -18.85 3.27 -11.66
CA CYS A 16 -19.33 2.94 -13.00
C CYS A 16 -20.85 2.87 -13.04
N THR A 17 -21.45 3.23 -14.18
CA THR A 17 -22.91 3.17 -14.40
C THR A 17 -23.32 2.33 -15.61
N ARG A 18 -22.39 2.07 -16.54
CA ARG A 18 -22.63 1.23 -17.70
C ARG A 18 -22.77 -0.25 -17.29
N SER A 19 -23.83 -0.90 -17.75
CA SER A 19 -24.18 -2.26 -17.34
C SER A 19 -23.12 -3.30 -17.66
N ASP A 20 -22.50 -3.23 -18.85
CA ASP A 20 -21.42 -4.13 -19.28
C ASP A 20 -20.18 -4.00 -18.39
N ILE A 21 -19.84 -2.77 -17.98
CA ILE A 21 -18.72 -2.49 -17.08
C ILE A 21 -19.02 -2.92 -15.64
N LEU A 22 -20.27 -2.73 -15.18
CA LEU A 22 -20.72 -3.22 -13.88
C LEU A 22 -20.61 -4.74 -13.80
N GLU A 23 -21.06 -5.46 -14.83
CA GLU A 23 -20.96 -6.92 -14.90
C GLU A 23 -19.50 -7.40 -14.92
N LEU A 24 -18.63 -6.71 -15.65
CA LEU A 24 -17.20 -6.97 -15.66
C LEU A 24 -16.58 -6.85 -14.25
N PHE A 25 -16.80 -5.74 -13.56
CA PHE A 25 -16.21 -5.54 -12.23
C PHE A 25 -16.87 -6.42 -11.16
N SER A 26 -18.16 -6.73 -11.28
CA SER A 26 -18.82 -7.69 -10.41
C SER A 26 -18.16 -9.08 -10.53
N SER A 27 -17.94 -9.54 -11.76
CA SER A 27 -17.25 -10.81 -12.03
C SER A 27 -15.81 -10.81 -11.51
N ALA A 28 -15.09 -9.70 -11.68
CA ALA A 28 -13.73 -9.55 -11.16
C ALA A 28 -13.69 -9.61 -9.62
N ILE A 29 -14.68 -9.02 -8.94
CA ILE A 29 -14.81 -9.09 -7.48
C ILE A 29 -15.06 -10.53 -7.03
N ASP A 30 -15.96 -11.26 -7.69
CA ASP A 30 -16.26 -12.66 -7.36
C ASP A 30 -15.02 -13.54 -7.49
N LEU A 31 -14.32 -13.48 -8.62
CA LEU A 31 -13.07 -14.21 -8.85
C LEU A 31 -11.99 -13.85 -7.82
N THR A 32 -11.86 -12.56 -7.51
CA THR A 32 -10.86 -12.09 -6.54
C THR A 32 -11.20 -12.54 -5.11
N ARG A 33 -12.49 -12.59 -4.76
CA ARG A 33 -12.98 -13.10 -3.47
C ARG A 33 -12.65 -14.58 -3.31
N GLU A 34 -12.92 -15.39 -4.34
CA GLU A 34 -12.58 -16.82 -4.34
C GLU A 34 -11.08 -17.05 -4.19
N LEU A 35 -10.26 -16.30 -4.95
CA LEU A 35 -8.80 -16.37 -4.83
C LEU A 35 -8.33 -15.96 -3.44
N TYR A 36 -8.93 -14.92 -2.85
CA TYR A 36 -8.62 -14.50 -1.49
C TYR A 36 -8.91 -15.63 -0.49
N PHE A 37 -10.11 -16.21 -0.50
CA PHE A 37 -10.45 -17.30 0.41
C PHE A 37 -9.56 -18.52 0.25
N LYS A 38 -9.26 -18.93 -0.99
CA LYS A 38 -8.34 -20.04 -1.26
C LYS A 38 -6.95 -19.76 -0.69
N SER A 39 -6.41 -18.56 -0.93
CA SER A 39 -5.10 -18.17 -0.41
C SER A 39 -5.06 -18.12 1.12
N LEU A 40 -6.11 -17.56 1.74
CA LEU A 40 -6.23 -17.47 3.19
C LEU A 40 -6.30 -18.85 3.84
N ASN A 41 -7.16 -19.74 3.33
CA ASN A 41 -7.31 -21.09 3.87
C ASN A 41 -6.00 -21.88 3.79
N ILE A 42 -5.31 -21.82 2.66
CA ILE A 42 -3.99 -22.48 2.51
C ILE A 42 -2.97 -21.90 3.50
N SER A 43 -2.92 -20.57 3.65
CA SER A 43 -2.01 -19.94 4.62
C SER A 43 -2.33 -20.34 6.06
N LEU A 44 -3.61 -20.48 6.41
CA LEU A 44 -4.05 -20.93 7.73
C LEU A 44 -3.70 -22.40 7.98
N GLU A 45 -4.03 -23.29 7.04
CA GLU A 45 -3.76 -24.74 7.12
C GLU A 45 -2.26 -25.03 7.23
N LYS A 46 -1.42 -24.26 6.53
CA LYS A 46 0.05 -24.39 6.59
C LYS A 46 0.70 -23.66 7.76
N GLY A 47 -0.06 -22.93 8.58
CA GLY A 47 0.48 -22.12 9.67
C GLY A 47 1.32 -20.91 9.22
N LEU A 48 1.17 -20.49 7.96
CA LEU A 48 1.89 -19.35 7.37
C LEU A 48 1.16 -18.02 7.56
N TYR A 49 -0.10 -18.06 8.00
CA TYR A 49 -0.86 -16.85 8.26
C TYR A 49 -0.35 -16.17 9.54
N ALA A 50 0.31 -15.03 9.38
CA ALA A 50 0.62 -14.15 10.50
C ALA A 50 -0.69 -13.69 11.13
N ARG A 51 -0.92 -14.05 12.40
CA ARG A 51 -2.10 -13.62 13.15
C ARG A 51 -1.84 -12.23 13.75
N PRO A 52 -2.82 -11.32 13.73
CA PRO A 52 -2.70 -10.06 14.46
C PRO A 52 -2.67 -10.32 15.97
N ALA A 53 -2.06 -9.40 16.70
CA ALA A 53 -2.06 -9.46 18.15
C ALA A 53 -3.48 -9.42 18.71
N TYR A 54 -3.70 -10.16 19.78
CA TYR A 54 -4.97 -10.18 20.48
C TYR A 54 -5.10 -8.94 21.37
N ILE A 55 -6.22 -8.24 21.25
CA ILE A 55 -6.65 -7.24 22.22
C ILE A 55 -7.86 -7.79 22.99
N PRO A 56 -8.00 -7.49 24.30
CA PRO A 56 -9.15 -7.93 25.08
C PRO A 56 -10.48 -7.49 24.46
N ILE A 57 -11.48 -8.38 24.50
CA ILE A 57 -12.85 -8.04 24.14
C ILE A 57 -13.40 -7.09 25.22
N PRO A 58 -13.97 -5.93 24.85
CA PRO A 58 -14.53 -5.00 25.83
C PRO A 58 -15.79 -5.57 26.49
N ASP A 59 -15.93 -5.38 27.81
CA ASP A 59 -17.08 -5.87 28.58
C ASP A 59 -18.37 -5.08 28.31
N LYS A 60 -18.24 -3.82 27.86
CA LYS A 60 -19.36 -2.91 27.57
C LYS A 60 -18.98 -1.87 26.53
N VAL A 61 -19.98 -1.21 25.97
CA VAL A 61 -19.80 -0.05 25.08
C VAL A 61 -19.38 1.17 25.90
N GLU A 62 -18.36 1.89 25.43
CA GLU A 62 -17.86 3.13 26.03
C GLU A 62 -17.91 4.27 25.00
N PHE A 63 -18.14 5.50 25.48
CA PHE A 63 -18.20 6.70 24.64
C PHE A 63 -17.05 7.64 25.00
N ILE A 64 -16.57 8.38 24.00
CA ILE A 64 -15.50 9.36 24.19
C ILE A 64 -16.05 10.61 24.87
N GLU A 65 -15.69 10.82 26.12
CA GLU A 65 -16.21 11.95 26.93
C GLU A 65 -15.29 13.19 26.90
N LYS A 66 -14.01 13.03 26.54
CA LYS A 66 -13.01 14.09 26.61
C LYS A 66 -12.30 14.29 25.28
N LYS A 67 -12.13 15.56 24.88
CA LYS A 67 -11.35 15.96 23.68
C LYS A 67 -9.90 15.44 23.72
N GLY A 68 -9.36 15.18 24.92
CA GLY A 68 -8.04 14.60 25.11
C GLY A 68 -7.84 13.22 24.48
N TYR A 69 -8.91 12.53 24.07
CA TYR A 69 -8.83 11.28 23.32
C TYR A 69 -8.03 11.40 22.00
N LEU A 70 -7.99 12.60 21.41
CA LEU A 70 -7.26 12.89 20.16
C LEU A 70 -5.79 13.29 20.41
N THR A 71 -5.36 13.41 21.66
CA THR A 71 -4.01 13.85 22.03
C THR A 71 -2.95 12.85 21.57
N GLY A 72 -1.84 13.37 21.04
CA GLY A 72 -0.73 12.56 20.52
C GLY A 72 0.68 13.02 20.92
N TRP A 73 0.94 14.31 21.06
CA TRP A 73 2.30 14.83 21.35
C TRP A 73 2.46 15.48 22.73
N PHE A 74 1.44 16.21 23.21
CA PHE A 74 1.49 16.94 24.48
C PHE A 74 0.33 16.54 25.37
N GLY A 75 0.63 16.03 26.57
CA GLY A 75 -0.35 15.54 27.54
C GLY A 75 -0.46 14.02 27.56
N GLU A 76 -1.42 13.52 28.33
CA GLU A 76 -1.65 12.08 28.44
C GLU A 76 -2.14 11.50 27.11
N ARG A 77 -1.53 10.38 26.71
CA ARG A 77 -1.88 9.62 25.52
C ARG A 77 -2.68 8.40 25.95
N ARG A 78 -3.82 8.17 25.30
CA ARG A 78 -4.54 6.90 25.44
C ARG A 78 -3.79 5.77 24.71
N PRO A 79 -4.00 4.51 25.10
CA PRO A 79 -3.57 3.36 24.30
C PRO A 79 -4.11 3.42 22.86
N ILE A 80 -3.40 2.81 21.92
CA ILE A 80 -3.89 2.69 20.54
C ILE A 80 -5.13 1.79 20.46
N ASN A 81 -6.07 2.13 19.58
CA ASN A 81 -7.32 1.36 19.42
C ASN A 81 -7.20 0.29 18.33
N SER A 82 -8.21 -0.58 18.23
CA SER A 82 -8.23 -1.69 17.26
C SER A 82 -8.04 -1.25 15.81
N LEU A 83 -8.60 -0.11 15.42
CA LEU A 83 -8.51 0.45 14.06
C LEU A 83 -7.09 0.94 13.76
N GLU A 84 -6.46 1.63 14.72
CA GLU A 84 -5.07 2.08 14.62
C GLU A 84 -4.11 0.89 14.54
N ILE A 85 -4.31 -0.12 15.40
CA ILE A 85 -3.55 -1.38 15.36
C ILE A 85 -3.68 -2.05 13.99
N MET A 86 -4.89 -2.16 13.46
CA MET A 86 -5.14 -2.73 12.14
C MET A 86 -4.33 -2.00 11.05
N HIS A 87 -4.31 -0.66 11.06
CA HIS A 87 -3.55 0.11 10.08
C HIS A 87 -2.04 -0.10 10.20
N PHE A 88 -1.47 -0.14 11.40
CA PHE A 88 -0.05 -0.42 11.57
C PHE A 88 0.31 -1.83 11.14
N TYR A 89 -0.48 -2.80 11.57
CA TYR A 89 -0.30 -4.22 11.27
C TYR A 89 -0.34 -4.48 9.76
N GLU A 90 -1.40 -4.03 9.08
CA GLU A 90 -1.58 -4.28 7.64
C GLU A 90 -0.55 -3.53 6.79
N ASN A 91 -0.18 -2.29 7.14
CA ASN A 91 0.84 -1.56 6.38
C ASN A 91 2.25 -2.14 6.60
N MET A 92 2.56 -2.61 7.81
CA MET A 92 3.82 -3.30 8.10
C MET A 92 3.94 -4.60 7.29
N GLN A 93 2.89 -5.42 7.25
CA GLN A 93 2.88 -6.64 6.41
C GLN A 93 3.08 -6.31 4.92
N ARG A 94 2.35 -5.32 4.40
CA ARG A 94 2.43 -4.94 2.99
C ARG A 94 3.82 -4.44 2.62
N ASN A 95 4.43 -3.60 3.46
CA ASN A 95 5.78 -3.10 3.23
C ASN A 95 6.84 -4.19 3.42
N SER A 96 6.64 -5.17 4.30
CA SER A 96 7.55 -6.30 4.40
C SER A 96 7.57 -7.15 3.12
N VAL A 97 6.39 -7.46 2.55
CA VAL A 97 6.30 -8.14 1.25
C VAL A 97 6.87 -7.26 0.14
N GLY A 98 6.58 -5.95 0.16
CA GLY A 98 7.12 -4.97 -0.80
C GLY A 98 8.64 -4.92 -0.78
N LYS A 99 9.26 -4.88 0.40
CA LYS A 99 10.71 -4.92 0.59
C LYS A 99 11.32 -6.17 -0.04
N ALA A 100 10.78 -7.35 0.25
CA ALA A 100 11.26 -8.60 -0.32
C ALA A 100 11.15 -8.63 -1.85
N LEU A 101 10.01 -8.17 -2.40
CA LEU A 101 9.80 -8.06 -3.85
C LEU A 101 10.83 -7.12 -4.50
N LEU A 102 11.03 -5.94 -3.92
CA LEU A 102 11.97 -4.93 -4.43
C LEU A 102 13.42 -5.41 -4.38
N LEU A 103 13.82 -6.11 -3.32
CA LEU A 103 15.14 -6.76 -3.25
C LEU A 103 15.29 -7.83 -4.34
N GLY A 104 14.26 -8.66 -4.57
CA GLY A 104 14.27 -9.65 -5.65
C GLY A 104 14.40 -8.99 -7.04
N PHE A 105 13.61 -7.95 -7.31
CA PHE A 105 13.69 -7.19 -8.56
C PHE A 105 15.04 -6.48 -8.73
N ALA A 106 15.62 -5.94 -7.66
CA ALA A 106 16.95 -5.33 -7.71
C ALA A 106 18.06 -6.32 -8.14
N GLN A 107 17.95 -7.60 -7.76
CA GLN A 107 18.93 -8.63 -8.13
C GLN A 107 18.91 -8.97 -9.62
N VAL A 108 17.76 -8.78 -10.29
CA VAL A 108 17.53 -9.23 -11.66
C VAL A 108 17.26 -8.10 -12.66
N ALA A 109 17.18 -6.86 -12.20
CA ALA A 109 17.04 -5.68 -13.05
C ALA A 109 18.21 -5.58 -14.04
N GLY A 110 17.89 -5.38 -15.32
CA GLY A 110 18.88 -5.27 -16.39
C GLY A 110 19.54 -3.90 -16.45
N LEU A 111 18.75 -2.85 -16.21
CA LEU A 111 19.19 -1.46 -16.21
C LEU A 111 19.61 -0.99 -14.82
N LYS A 112 20.70 -0.23 -14.76
CA LYS A 112 21.29 0.22 -13.49
C LYS A 112 20.37 1.18 -12.72
N GLU A 113 19.66 2.05 -13.41
CA GLU A 113 18.70 2.97 -12.81
C GLU A 113 17.50 2.25 -12.21
N VAL A 114 16.99 1.21 -12.89
CA VAL A 114 15.91 0.34 -12.39
C VAL A 114 16.40 -0.40 -11.15
N GLN A 115 17.60 -0.99 -11.20
CA GLN A 115 18.20 -1.62 -10.02
C GLN A 115 18.30 -0.64 -8.83
N ASN A 116 18.84 0.57 -9.06
CA ASN A 116 18.99 1.57 -8.01
C ASN A 116 17.63 2.03 -7.45
N TYR A 117 16.63 2.19 -8.31
CA TYR A 117 15.24 2.51 -7.92
C TYR A 117 14.66 1.42 -7.01
N MET A 118 14.82 0.15 -7.38
CA MET A 118 14.35 -0.98 -6.55
C MET A 118 15.05 -1.02 -5.18
N ILE A 119 16.37 -0.79 -5.14
CA ILE A 119 17.14 -0.71 -3.87
C ILE A 119 16.63 0.44 -2.99
N SER A 120 16.41 1.61 -3.59
CA SER A 120 15.86 2.77 -2.87
C SER A 120 14.49 2.45 -2.26
N GLY A 121 13.60 1.85 -3.05
CA GLY A 121 12.28 1.42 -2.57
C GLY A 121 12.35 0.40 -1.43
N ALA A 122 13.27 -0.58 -1.52
CA ALA A 122 13.46 -1.57 -0.45
C ALA A 122 13.92 -0.91 0.86
N ASN A 123 14.78 0.10 0.79
CA ASN A 123 15.21 0.88 1.95
C ASN A 123 14.06 1.69 2.57
N ILE A 124 13.21 2.31 1.73
CA ILE A 124 12.01 3.01 2.20
C ILE A 124 11.06 2.04 2.90
N ALA A 125 10.79 0.89 2.28
CA ALA A 125 9.93 -0.14 2.87
C ALA A 125 10.49 -0.67 4.21
N SER A 126 11.82 -0.83 4.34
CA SER A 126 12.46 -1.21 5.62
C SER A 126 12.20 -0.17 6.70
N LYS A 127 12.41 1.12 6.40
CA LYS A 127 12.14 2.22 7.35
C LYS A 127 10.67 2.26 7.77
N VAL A 128 9.75 2.04 6.83
CA VAL A 128 8.31 1.95 7.16
C VAL A 128 8.05 0.81 8.14
N VAL A 129 8.58 -0.39 7.86
CA VAL A 129 8.43 -1.55 8.76
C VAL A 129 8.98 -1.24 10.14
N GLU A 130 10.19 -0.68 10.24
CA GLU A 130 10.84 -0.31 11.51
C GLU A 130 10.02 0.71 12.32
N VAL A 131 9.50 1.76 11.66
CA VAL A 131 8.68 2.79 12.31
C VAL A 131 7.38 2.21 12.85
N LEU A 132 6.70 1.35 12.07
CA LEU A 132 5.43 0.77 12.47
C LEU A 132 5.62 -0.30 13.56
N ALA A 133 6.67 -1.10 13.45
CA ALA A 133 7.08 -2.07 14.47
C ALA A 133 7.32 -1.39 15.82
N HIS A 134 8.10 -0.31 15.83
CA HIS A 134 8.37 0.46 17.05
C HIS A 134 7.09 0.95 17.74
N ILE A 135 6.09 1.43 17.00
CA ILE A 135 4.81 1.88 17.56
C ILE A 135 4.06 0.73 18.22
N LEU A 136 4.04 -0.45 17.60
CA LEU A 136 3.40 -1.63 18.19
C LEU A 136 4.13 -2.08 19.46
N SER A 137 5.47 -2.07 19.43
CA SER A 137 6.33 -2.42 20.55
C SER A 137 6.14 -1.49 21.76
N GLU A 138 6.03 -0.17 21.53
CA GLU A 138 5.73 0.83 22.59
C GLU A 138 4.41 0.54 23.34
N GLU A 139 3.45 -0.10 22.67
CA GLU A 139 2.13 -0.44 23.20
C GLU A 139 2.07 -1.91 23.67
N ASN A 140 3.21 -2.60 23.74
CA ASN A 140 3.36 -4.02 24.09
C ASN A 140 2.56 -4.96 23.17
N ILE A 141 2.44 -4.60 21.90
CA ILE A 141 1.74 -5.36 20.88
C ILE A 141 2.75 -6.11 20.01
N SER A 142 2.52 -7.40 19.79
CA SER A 142 3.41 -8.23 18.97
C SER A 142 3.45 -7.76 17.52
N GLU A 143 4.67 -7.71 16.97
CA GLU A 143 4.94 -7.38 15.58
C GLU A 143 4.67 -8.58 14.66
N SER A 144 4.50 -8.34 13.36
CA SER A 144 4.41 -9.41 12.35
C SER A 144 5.80 -9.84 11.91
N PRO A 145 6.00 -11.12 11.55
CA PRO A 145 7.24 -11.55 10.93
C PRO A 145 7.46 -10.82 9.60
N THR A 146 8.74 -10.59 9.27
CA THR A 146 9.14 -10.07 7.96
C THR A 146 9.46 -11.20 6.97
N TYR A 147 9.54 -10.87 5.68
CA TYR A 147 9.82 -11.80 4.60
C TYR A 147 11.25 -11.68 4.04
N ASP A 148 12.17 -11.15 4.84
CA ASP A 148 13.55 -10.90 4.41
C ASP A 148 14.29 -12.21 4.04
N SER A 149 13.96 -13.32 4.70
CA SER A 149 14.52 -14.65 4.44
C SER A 149 14.07 -15.27 3.11
N GLU A 150 12.98 -14.78 2.53
CA GLU A 150 12.36 -15.37 1.34
C GLU A 150 13.00 -14.88 0.03
N VAL A 151 13.93 -13.92 0.11
CA VAL A 151 14.65 -13.40 -1.06
C VAL A 151 15.75 -14.40 -1.46
N LEU A 152 15.49 -15.14 -2.54
CA LEU A 152 16.43 -16.11 -3.10
C LEU A 152 17.61 -15.42 -3.79
N LYS A 153 18.75 -16.12 -3.88
CA LYS A 153 19.90 -15.69 -4.70
C LYS A 153 19.68 -16.05 -6.17
N SER A 154 18.82 -15.29 -6.85
CA SER A 154 18.55 -15.46 -8.28
C SER A 154 19.08 -14.26 -9.07
N THR A 155 19.76 -14.52 -10.18
CA THR A 155 20.19 -13.49 -11.13
C THR A 155 19.50 -13.64 -12.49
N THR A 156 18.59 -14.59 -12.63
CA THR A 156 17.82 -14.80 -13.86
C THR A 156 16.53 -13.97 -13.80
N PRO A 157 16.34 -13.00 -14.71
CA PRO A 157 15.15 -12.15 -14.69
C PRO A 157 13.87 -12.95 -15.03
N PRO A 158 12.85 -12.96 -14.16
CA PRO A 158 11.56 -13.55 -14.49
C PRO A 158 10.72 -12.61 -15.38
N PHE A 159 11.00 -11.30 -15.35
CA PHE A 159 10.27 -10.25 -16.04
C PHE A 159 11.23 -9.20 -16.61
N SER A 160 10.75 -8.42 -17.59
CA SER A 160 11.49 -7.27 -18.11
C SER A 160 11.49 -6.10 -17.12
N ASP A 161 12.47 -5.21 -17.24
CA ASP A 161 12.53 -3.97 -16.45
C ASP A 161 11.24 -3.15 -16.56
N LYS A 162 10.66 -3.06 -17.78
CA LYS A 162 9.36 -2.39 -18.01
C LYS A 162 8.25 -2.98 -17.14
N LEU A 163 8.13 -4.31 -17.08
CA LEU A 163 7.06 -4.97 -16.31
C LEU A 163 7.31 -4.86 -14.80
N MET A 164 8.56 -4.97 -14.36
CA MET A 164 8.92 -4.78 -12.95
C MET A 164 8.62 -3.35 -12.48
N MET A 165 9.00 -2.33 -13.28
CA MET A 165 8.68 -0.93 -13.01
C MET A 165 7.18 -0.69 -12.93
N PHE A 166 6.42 -1.19 -13.92
CA PHE A 166 4.96 -1.08 -13.92
C PHE A 166 4.32 -1.66 -12.64
N GLN A 167 4.75 -2.86 -12.25
CA GLN A 167 4.25 -3.51 -11.04
C GLN A 167 4.58 -2.72 -9.77
N VAL A 168 5.80 -2.18 -9.67
CA VAL A 168 6.21 -1.37 -8.52
C VAL A 168 5.46 -0.05 -8.49
N SER A 169 5.29 0.65 -9.61
CA SER A 169 4.49 1.88 -9.67
C SER A 169 3.04 1.65 -9.23
N MET A 170 2.42 0.53 -9.66
CA MET A 170 1.07 0.17 -9.21
C MET A 170 1.03 -0.07 -7.69
N LEU A 171 1.98 -0.82 -7.14
CA LEU A 171 2.07 -1.10 -5.70
C LEU A 171 2.34 0.17 -4.87
N THR A 172 3.16 1.09 -5.38
CA THR A 172 3.40 2.40 -4.77
C THR A 172 2.11 3.21 -4.71
N GLY A 173 1.35 3.30 -5.80
CA GLY A 173 0.06 3.99 -5.83
C GLY A 173 -0.95 3.40 -4.84
N MET A 174 -1.04 2.07 -4.74
CA MET A 174 -1.87 1.40 -3.74
C MET A 174 -1.43 1.71 -2.31
N SER A 175 -0.12 1.73 -2.05
CA SER A 175 0.44 2.04 -0.73
C SER A 175 0.10 3.46 -0.28
N LEU A 176 0.20 4.43 -1.19
CA LEU A 176 -0.25 5.81 -0.95
C LEU A 176 -1.74 5.88 -0.60
N GLY A 177 -2.60 5.11 -1.29
CA GLY A 177 -4.02 5.01 -0.95
C GLY A 177 -4.27 4.46 0.46
N TYR A 178 -3.48 3.48 0.89
CA TYR A 178 -3.57 2.93 2.26
C TYR A 178 -3.11 3.92 3.32
N TYR A 179 -2.03 4.67 3.08
CA TYR A 179 -1.59 5.73 3.99
C TYR A 179 -2.59 6.88 4.07
N GLY A 180 -3.21 7.25 2.94
CA GLY A 180 -4.29 8.23 2.91
C GLY A 180 -5.51 7.78 3.72
N THR A 181 -5.93 6.52 3.55
CA THR A 181 -7.02 5.93 4.34
C THR A 181 -6.68 5.94 5.83
N ALA A 182 -5.48 5.47 6.21
CA ALA A 182 -5.05 5.46 7.61
C ALA A 182 -5.01 6.88 8.21
N THR A 183 -4.53 7.86 7.46
CA THR A 183 -4.55 9.27 7.89
C THR A 183 -5.97 9.77 8.17
N GLY A 184 -6.94 9.38 7.33
CA GLY A 184 -8.34 9.80 7.47
C GLY A 184 -9.11 9.10 8.60
N THR A 185 -8.67 7.94 9.05
CA THR A 185 -9.39 7.10 10.04
C THR A 185 -8.74 7.08 11.43
N VAL A 186 -7.44 7.36 11.52
CA VAL A 186 -6.70 7.39 12.79
C VAL A 186 -7.04 8.66 13.57
N ALA A 187 -7.48 8.49 14.81
CA ALA A 187 -7.95 9.59 15.65
C ALA A 187 -6.82 10.26 16.46
N ARG A 188 -5.79 9.50 16.85
CA ARG A 188 -4.60 10.03 17.54
C ARG A 188 -3.75 10.85 16.57
N ARG A 189 -3.55 12.14 16.87
CA ARG A 189 -2.91 13.08 15.94
C ARG A 189 -1.44 12.76 15.63
N ASP A 190 -0.70 12.26 16.62
CA ASP A 190 0.69 11.82 16.44
C ASP A 190 0.78 10.68 15.42
N LEU A 191 -0.13 9.71 15.52
CA LEU A 191 -0.19 8.59 14.61
C LEU A 191 -0.58 9.00 13.19
N GLY A 192 -1.59 9.86 13.05
CA GLY A 192 -1.99 10.42 11.74
C GLY A 192 -0.83 11.15 11.06
N SER A 193 -0.04 11.94 11.81
CA SER A 193 1.12 12.64 11.26
C SER A 193 2.22 11.71 10.74
N LYS A 194 2.39 10.53 11.37
CA LYS A 194 3.37 9.54 10.92
C LYS A 194 2.94 8.99 9.54
N PHE A 195 1.66 8.67 9.36
CA PHE A 195 1.15 8.25 8.05
C PHE A 195 1.25 9.35 6.98
N ILE A 196 1.03 10.63 7.33
CA ILE A 196 1.26 11.75 6.39
C ILE A 196 2.72 11.81 5.96
N ARG A 197 3.66 11.69 6.90
CA ARG A 197 5.09 11.69 6.57
C ARG A 197 5.43 10.53 5.62
N LEU A 198 4.98 9.31 5.94
CA LEU A 198 5.19 8.14 5.08
C LEU A 198 4.55 8.31 3.69
N PHE A 199 3.39 8.97 3.62
CA PHE A 199 2.73 9.32 2.37
C PHE A 199 3.61 10.25 1.52
N LEU A 200 4.17 11.31 2.11
CA LEU A 200 5.03 12.24 1.39
C LEU A 200 6.32 11.58 0.88
N GLU A 201 6.96 10.72 1.69
CA GLU A 201 8.12 9.94 1.25
C GLU A 201 7.75 9.00 0.09
N GLY A 202 6.56 8.39 0.13
CA GLY A 202 6.04 7.55 -0.96
C GLY A 202 5.71 8.33 -2.24
N VAL A 203 5.27 9.59 -2.15
CA VAL A 203 5.01 10.45 -3.32
C VAL A 203 6.30 10.73 -4.07
N GLN A 204 7.38 11.06 -3.36
CA GLN A 204 8.69 11.25 -3.98
C GLN A 204 9.15 9.96 -4.70
N PHE A 205 9.01 8.82 -4.05
CA PHE A 205 9.35 7.52 -4.67
C PHE A 205 8.49 7.20 -5.90
N ALA A 206 7.22 7.60 -5.91
CA ALA A 206 6.35 7.45 -7.07
C ALA A 206 6.79 8.34 -8.23
N GLU A 207 7.19 9.59 -7.95
CA GLU A 207 7.70 10.54 -8.95
C GLU A 207 9.00 10.04 -9.58
N ASP A 208 9.97 9.59 -8.77
CA ASP A 208 11.23 9.05 -9.27
C ASP A 208 10.99 7.86 -10.23
N GLY A 209 10.05 6.98 -9.88
CA GLY A 209 9.67 5.85 -10.74
C GLY A 209 8.97 6.28 -12.02
N ALA A 210 8.12 7.30 -11.94
CA ALA A 210 7.45 7.88 -13.10
C ALA A 210 8.44 8.49 -14.08
N ASN A 211 9.46 9.22 -13.59
CA ASN A 211 10.50 9.81 -14.42
C ASN A 211 11.28 8.74 -15.20
N ILE A 212 11.71 7.66 -14.55
CA ILE A 212 12.35 6.52 -15.24
C ILE A 212 11.43 5.95 -16.33
N MET A 213 10.15 5.72 -16.02
CA MET A 213 9.22 5.18 -17.02
C MET A 213 8.97 6.15 -18.18
N ILE A 214 9.02 7.46 -17.96
CA ILE A 214 8.90 8.48 -19.01
C ILE A 214 10.14 8.48 -19.90
N GLU A 215 11.34 8.47 -19.31
CA GLU A 215 12.63 8.46 -20.01
C GLU A 215 12.76 7.27 -20.97
N HIS A 216 12.22 6.11 -20.57
CA HIS A 216 12.22 4.90 -21.39
C HIS A 216 10.98 4.71 -22.28
N GLY A 217 10.03 5.66 -22.27
CA GLY A 217 8.79 5.55 -23.04
C GLY A 217 7.90 4.37 -22.60
N TRP A 218 7.96 3.98 -21.33
CA TRP A 218 7.18 2.90 -20.73
C TRP A 218 5.87 3.36 -20.12
N MET A 219 5.75 4.64 -19.78
CA MET A 219 4.53 5.20 -19.19
C MET A 219 3.45 5.44 -20.24
N GLU A 220 2.31 4.79 -20.08
CA GLU A 220 1.13 5.01 -20.92
C GLU A 220 0.42 6.30 -20.52
N LYS A 221 0.01 7.09 -21.52
CA LYS A 221 -0.82 8.27 -21.30
C LYS A 221 -2.29 7.84 -21.17
N PRO A 222 -2.95 8.07 -20.02
CA PRO A 222 -4.38 7.81 -19.88
C PRO A 222 -5.20 8.69 -20.83
N PRO A 223 -6.43 8.30 -21.19
CA PRO A 223 -7.35 9.17 -21.90
C PRO A 223 -7.50 10.51 -21.16
N SER A 224 -7.16 11.61 -21.83
CA SER A 224 -7.25 12.96 -21.27
C SER A 224 -8.49 13.68 -21.79
N SER A 225 -9.01 14.62 -20.99
CA SER A 225 -9.97 15.59 -21.49
C SER A 225 -9.36 16.43 -22.62
N ILE A 226 -10.23 17.04 -23.41
CA ILE A 226 -9.83 17.96 -24.47
C ILE A 226 -9.59 19.33 -23.85
N ASP A 227 -8.53 20.03 -24.26
CA ASP A 227 -8.32 21.43 -23.90
C ASP A 227 -9.16 22.32 -24.84
N GLU A 228 -10.36 22.69 -24.37
CA GLU A 228 -11.29 23.53 -25.12
C GLU A 228 -10.72 24.93 -25.42
N PHE A 229 -9.85 25.46 -24.55
CA PHE A 229 -9.22 26.76 -24.75
C PHE A 229 -8.14 26.72 -25.84
N GLU A 230 -7.33 25.66 -25.90
CA GLU A 230 -6.38 25.46 -27.00
C GLU A 230 -7.09 25.22 -28.35
N ILE A 231 -8.21 24.49 -28.36
CA ILE A 231 -9.04 24.36 -29.57
C ILE A 231 -9.64 25.71 -29.99
N ALA A 232 -10.14 26.51 -29.04
CA ALA A 232 -10.69 27.83 -29.35
C ALA A 232 -9.63 28.79 -29.93
N LYS A 233 -8.38 28.72 -29.46
CA LYS A 233 -7.25 29.52 -29.98
C LYS A 233 -6.77 29.05 -31.35
N SER A 234 -6.80 27.74 -31.63
CA SER A 234 -6.31 27.18 -32.90
C SER A 234 -7.21 27.46 -34.12
N LYS A 235 -8.44 27.97 -33.94
CA LYS A 235 -9.37 28.37 -35.02
C LYS A 235 -8.97 29.65 -35.80
N LYS A 236 -7.76 30.19 -35.61
CA LYS A 236 -7.21 31.30 -36.41
C LYS A 236 -6.02 30.83 -37.26
N LYS A 237 -6.30 30.24 -38.41
CA LYS A 237 -5.41 30.22 -39.58
C LYS A 237 -6.23 30.32 -40.85
#